data_AF-A0A812L7Z3-F1
#
_entry.id   AF-A0A812L7Z3-F1
#
_cell.length_a   1.000
_cell.length_b   1.000
_cell.length_c   1.000
_cell.angle_alpha   90.00
_cell.angle_beta   90.00
_cell.angle_gamma   90.00
#
_symmetry.space_group_name_H-M   'P 1'
#
loop_
_entity.id
_entity.type
_entity.pdbx_description
1 polymer ?
#
loop_
_entity_poly.entity_id
_entity_poly.type
_entity_poly.pdbx_seq_one_letter_code
_entity_poly.pdbx_strand_id
1 'polypeptide(L)'
;MPRIFFIPSIGLAPSWCSFLDNITEELEESKQKTVFEDFQFVTKDQLEQLGATELVGTKYLQPYMHGFFMDYRLHAKLKAALDPFAFEEYRKQKVKERLEAKRTMRTRIRNHKVDVNPSFHEQLQLTAEEGSEAGASKKRKEAADKAKRILQDQRFQALFADPDFTIEDSGQHGKADAARMLPKRKKKQQV
;
A
#
# COMPACT_ATOMS: atom_id res chain seq x y z
N MET A 1 37.17 63.01 30.50
CA MET A 1 37.53 61.92 31.44
C MET A 1 38.02 60.73 30.63
N PRO A 2 39.22 60.20 30.88
CA PRO A 2 39.66 58.96 30.24
C PRO A 2 38.81 57.77 30.71
N ARG A 3 38.49 56.85 29.80
CA ARG A 3 37.82 55.58 30.08
C ARG A 3 38.82 54.44 29.97
N ILE A 4 38.74 53.49 30.90
CA ILE A 4 39.60 52.31 30.96
C ILE A 4 38.78 51.13 30.44
N PHE A 5 39.37 50.30 29.58
CA PHE A 5 38.74 49.13 28.98
C PHE A 5 39.57 47.89 29.30
N PHE A 6 38.90 46.79 29.60
CA PHE A 6 39.50 45.48 29.81
C PHE A 6 39.18 44.58 28.60
N ILE A 7 40.18 43.86 28.08
CA ILE A 7 40.07 42.99 26.91
C ILE A 7 40.57 41.58 27.32
N PRO A 8 39.66 40.62 27.60
CA PRO A 8 40.02 39.28 28.09
C PRO A 8 40.89 38.47 27.12
N SER A 9 40.80 38.74 25.81
CA SER A 9 41.53 37.99 24.78
C SER A 9 43.04 38.25 24.76
N ILE A 10 43.51 39.31 25.43
CA ILE A 10 44.92 39.73 25.42
C ILE A 10 45.66 39.22 26.67
N GLY A 11 44.93 38.95 27.75
CA GLY A 11 45.51 38.43 28.98
C GLY A 11 44.57 38.55 30.18
N LEU A 12 44.98 37.91 31.28
CA LEU A 12 44.25 37.88 32.55
C LEU A 12 44.19 39.26 33.22
N ALA A 13 43.15 39.47 34.02
CA ALA A 13 43.05 40.66 34.83
C ALA A 13 44.18 40.71 35.89
N PRO A 14 44.68 41.92 36.22
CA PRO A 14 45.68 42.06 37.27
C PRO A 14 45.10 41.63 38.63
N SER A 15 45.97 41.23 39.56
CA SER A 15 45.58 40.59 40.84
C SER A 15 44.62 41.39 41.71
N TRP A 16 44.61 42.72 41.60
CA TRP A 16 43.71 43.63 42.34
C TRP A 16 42.31 43.76 41.71
N CYS A 17 42.11 43.22 40.50
CA CYS A 17 40.84 43.19 39.77
C CYS A 17 40.50 41.78 39.25
N SER A 18 40.85 40.72 40.00
CA SER A 18 40.53 39.34 39.63
C SER A 18 39.04 39.06 39.42
N PHE A 19 38.16 39.87 40.01
CA PHE A 19 36.72 39.78 39.83
C PHE A 19 36.26 40.07 38.39
N LEU A 20 37.03 40.87 37.63
CA LEU A 20 36.70 41.14 36.22
C LEU A 20 36.80 39.88 35.37
N ASP A 21 37.79 39.01 35.63
CA ASP A 21 37.93 37.74 34.93
C ASP A 21 36.68 36.86 35.17
N ASN A 22 36.22 36.76 36.41
CA ASN A 22 35.02 35.99 36.75
C ASN A 22 33.75 36.55 36.09
N ILE A 23 33.55 37.88 36.10
CA ILE A 23 32.43 38.51 35.39
C ILE A 23 32.50 38.24 33.88
N THR A 24 33.70 38.34 33.30
CA THR A 24 33.86 38.08 31.86
C THR A 24 33.65 36.62 31.51
N GLU A 25 34.09 35.70 32.37
CA GLU A 25 33.90 34.25 32.21
C GLU A 25 32.42 33.87 32.32
N GLU A 26 31.69 34.38 33.33
CA GLU A 26 30.23 34.20 33.44
C GLU A 26 29.47 34.79 32.24
N LEU A 27 29.90 35.96 31.75
CA LEU A 27 29.30 36.60 30.59
C LEU A 27 29.60 35.84 29.28
N GLU A 28 30.78 35.25 29.15
CA GLU A 28 31.14 34.39 28.01
C GLU A 28 30.38 33.05 28.05
N GLU A 29 30.26 32.42 29.21
CA GLU A 29 29.50 31.18 29.38
C GLU A 29 28.01 31.38 29.08
N SER A 30 27.43 32.51 29.49
CA SER A 30 26.03 32.84 29.17
C SER A 30 25.78 33.06 27.68
N LYS A 31 26.76 33.55 26.92
CA LYS A 31 26.70 33.67 25.45
C LYS A 31 26.92 32.35 24.73
N GLN A 32 27.65 31.43 25.35
CA GLN A 32 28.02 30.13 24.76
C GLN A 32 27.03 29.01 25.05
N LYS A 33 26.01 29.20 25.91
CA LYS A 33 24.90 28.23 25.99
C LYS A 33 24.34 28.05 24.58
N THR A 34 24.60 26.89 24.03
CA THR A 34 24.23 26.44 22.71
C THR A 34 22.70 26.37 22.60
N VAL A 35 22.06 27.52 22.36
CA VAL A 35 20.61 27.69 22.16
C VAL A 35 20.11 26.98 20.88
N PHE A 36 20.79 25.95 20.40
CA PHE A 36 20.46 25.26 19.14
C PHE A 36 20.12 23.77 19.32
N GLU A 37 20.23 23.20 20.53
CA GLU A 37 19.82 21.79 20.72
C GLU A 37 18.30 21.61 20.61
N ASP A 38 17.53 22.59 21.11
CA ASP A 38 16.06 22.50 21.16
C ASP A 38 15.36 23.20 20.00
N PHE A 39 16.08 23.73 19.01
CA PHE A 39 15.50 24.50 17.91
C PHE A 39 15.59 23.76 16.58
N GLN A 40 14.45 23.65 15.92
CA GLN A 40 14.32 23.15 14.56
C GLN A 40 14.35 24.33 13.58
N PHE A 41 15.20 24.25 12.56
CA PHE A 41 15.15 25.18 11.44
C PHE A 41 13.97 24.84 10.51
N VAL A 42 13.18 25.85 10.18
CA VAL A 42 11.97 25.78 9.34
C VAL A 42 12.08 26.81 8.22
N THR A 43 11.91 26.39 6.97
CA THR A 43 11.86 27.30 5.81
C THR A 43 10.51 28.02 5.73
N LYS A 44 10.43 29.10 4.95
CA LYS A 44 9.16 29.83 4.72
C LYS A 44 8.07 28.89 4.18
N ASP A 45 8.40 28.07 3.19
CA ASP A 45 7.48 27.10 2.60
C ASP A 45 7.00 26.06 3.61
N GLN A 46 7.89 25.57 4.49
CA GLN A 46 7.51 24.64 5.55
C GLN A 46 6.62 25.31 6.60
N LEU A 47 6.86 26.59 6.91
CA LEU A 47 6.02 27.34 7.84
C LEU A 47 4.60 27.57 7.27
N GLU A 48 4.49 27.78 5.96
CA GLU A 48 3.21 27.86 5.25
C GLU A 48 2.48 26.52 5.24
N GLN A 49 3.18 25.42 4.95
CA GLN A 49 2.62 24.06 5.06
C GLN A 49 2.13 23.74 6.47
N LEU A 50 2.83 24.26 7.49
CA LEU A 50 2.47 24.08 8.88
C LEU A 50 1.28 24.97 9.32
N GLY A 51 0.82 25.90 8.48
CA GLY A 51 -0.20 26.89 8.84
C GLY A 51 0.25 27.86 9.94
N ALA A 52 1.56 28.03 10.12
CA ALA A 52 2.17 28.76 11.23
C ALA A 52 2.69 30.15 10.84
N THR A 53 2.18 30.71 9.73
CA THR A 53 2.56 32.03 9.22
C THR A 53 2.22 33.18 10.18
N GLU A 54 1.18 33.00 11.00
CA GLU A 54 0.75 33.98 12.01
C GLU A 54 1.76 34.14 13.16
N LEU A 55 2.64 33.15 13.37
CA LEU A 55 3.67 33.20 14.41
C LEU A 55 4.87 34.07 14.01
N VAL A 56 4.92 34.55 12.77
CA VAL A 56 6.01 35.42 12.29
C VAL A 56 5.96 36.76 13.04
N GLY A 57 7.10 37.14 13.65
CA GLY A 57 7.21 38.34 14.48
C GLY A 57 6.90 38.12 15.97
N THR A 58 6.46 36.92 16.36
CA THR A 58 6.33 36.53 17.77
C THR A 58 7.65 35.98 18.32
N LYS A 59 7.73 35.82 19.64
CA LYS A 59 8.90 35.24 20.33
C LYS A 59 9.15 33.76 20.01
N TYR A 60 8.19 33.08 19.37
CA TYR A 60 8.27 31.65 19.07
C TYR A 60 9.06 31.34 17.78
N LEU A 61 9.25 32.34 16.92
CA LEU A 61 10.02 32.22 15.68
C LEU A 61 11.16 33.21 15.68
N GLN A 62 12.38 32.70 15.67
CA GLN A 62 13.57 33.54 15.55
C GLN A 62 14.02 33.58 14.09
N PRO A 63 14.03 34.76 13.42
CA PRO A 63 14.46 34.86 12.04
C PRO A 63 15.95 34.52 11.92
N TYR A 64 16.29 33.64 10.99
CA TYR A 64 17.67 33.25 10.74
C TYR A 64 17.91 32.97 9.26
N MET A 65 18.87 33.69 8.67
CA MET A 65 19.24 33.60 7.25
C MET A 65 18.02 33.75 6.32
N HIS A 66 17.45 32.64 5.86
CA HIS A 66 16.35 32.56 4.90
C HIS A 66 15.09 31.87 5.46
N GLY A 67 15.08 31.55 6.75
CA GLY A 67 13.99 30.86 7.43
C GLY A 67 13.85 31.31 8.88
N PHE A 68 13.35 30.41 9.71
CA PHE A 68 13.10 30.66 11.11
C PHE A 68 13.56 29.47 11.94
N PHE A 69 14.09 29.76 13.13
CA PHE A 69 14.22 28.76 14.18
C PHE A 69 12.94 28.72 15.01
N MET A 70 12.40 27.53 15.19
CA MET A 70 11.22 27.22 16.00
C MET A 70 11.62 26.22 17.08
N ASP A 71 11.08 26.35 18.30
CA ASP A 71 11.24 25.31 19.33
C ASP A 71 10.74 23.96 18.77
N TYR A 72 11.58 22.92 18.90
CA TYR A 72 11.30 21.57 18.44
C TYR A 72 9.95 21.05 18.96
N ARG A 73 9.59 21.38 20.20
CA ARG A 73 8.34 20.95 20.83
C ARG A 73 7.13 21.59 20.16
N LEU A 74 7.25 22.85 19.74
CA LEU A 74 6.20 23.56 19.02
C LEU A 74 6.04 22.98 17.60
N HIS A 75 7.16 22.77 16.90
CA HIS A 75 7.16 22.15 15.58
C HIS A 75 6.50 20.76 15.59
N ALA A 76 6.83 19.91 16.57
CA ALA A 76 6.24 18.59 16.71
C ALA A 76 4.72 18.63 16.95
N LYS A 77 4.23 19.59 17.75
CA LYS A 77 2.79 19.78 17.98
C LYS A 77 2.05 20.22 16.73
N LEU A 78 2.60 21.18 15.98
CA LEU A 78 2.02 21.64 14.71
C LEU A 78 1.94 20.49 13.71
N LYS A 79 3.03 19.73 13.57
CA LYS A 79 3.06 18.55 12.70
C LYS A 79 2.02 17.49 13.10
N ALA A 80 1.87 17.22 14.39
CA ALA A 80 0.86 16.29 14.89
C ALA A 80 -0.59 16.80 14.67
N ALA A 81 -0.80 18.11 14.70
CA ALA A 81 -2.12 18.71 14.47
C ALA A 81 -2.53 18.67 12.99
N LEU A 82 -1.57 18.79 12.07
CA LEU A 82 -1.82 18.72 10.62
C LEU A 82 -2.07 17.30 10.15
N ASP A 83 -1.34 16.34 10.70
CA ASP A 83 -1.40 14.93 10.31
C ASP A 83 -2.01 14.04 11.41
N PRO A 84 -3.28 14.25 11.83
CA PRO A 84 -3.87 13.46 12.91
C PRO A 84 -4.04 11.99 12.53
N PHE A 85 -4.18 11.68 11.23
CA PHE A 85 -4.43 10.32 10.73
C PHE A 85 -3.20 9.61 10.16
N ALA A 86 -2.03 10.25 10.05
CA ALA A 86 -0.87 9.65 9.39
C ALA A 86 -0.44 8.31 10.02
N PHE A 87 -0.50 8.20 11.35
CA PHE A 87 -0.19 6.95 12.05
C PHE A 87 -1.22 5.85 11.76
N GLU A 88 -2.51 6.19 11.74
CA GLU A 88 -3.57 5.23 11.44
C GLU A 88 -3.55 4.76 9.99
N GLU A 89 -3.28 5.68 9.06
CA GLU A 89 -3.14 5.37 7.64
C GLU A 89 -1.94 4.49 7.38
N TYR A 90 -0.78 4.80 7.96
CA TYR A 90 0.40 3.94 7.90
C TYR A 90 0.10 2.53 8.42
N ARG A 91 -0.60 2.43 9.56
CA ARG A 91 -1.03 1.14 10.11
C ARG A 91 -1.98 0.40 9.18
N LYS A 92 -2.98 1.08 8.61
CA LYS A 92 -3.95 0.52 7.65
C LYS A 92 -3.23 0.03 6.38
N GLN A 93 -2.29 0.79 5.84
CA GLN A 93 -1.50 0.41 4.67
C GLN A 93 -0.65 -0.83 4.96
N LYS A 94 0.06 -0.88 6.10
CA LYS A 94 0.81 -2.07 6.50
C LYS A 94 -0.07 -3.31 6.68
N VAL A 95 -1.27 -3.15 7.23
CA VAL A 95 -2.23 -4.26 7.34
C VAL A 95 -2.69 -4.73 5.96
N LYS A 96 -3.00 -3.81 5.04
CA LYS A 96 -3.38 -4.13 3.66
C LYS A 96 -2.25 -4.85 2.92
N GLU A 97 -1.03 -4.35 2.99
CA GLU A 97 0.16 -4.97 2.40
C GLU A 97 0.36 -6.41 2.93
N ARG A 98 0.23 -6.62 4.25
CA ARG A 98 0.29 -7.97 4.83
C ARG A 98 -0.86 -8.87 4.38
N LEU A 99 -2.06 -8.32 4.21
CA LEU A 99 -3.22 -9.06 3.71
C LEU A 99 -3.04 -9.44 2.24
N GLU A 100 -2.53 -8.54 1.42
CA GLU A 100 -2.22 -8.77 0.01
C GLU A 100 -1.13 -9.80 -0.17
N ALA A 101 -0.04 -9.73 0.61
CA ALA A 101 1.00 -10.77 0.62
C ALA A 101 0.38 -12.15 0.92
N LYS A 102 -0.47 -12.25 1.96
CA LYS A 102 -1.20 -13.49 2.26
C LYS A 102 -2.16 -13.92 1.13
N ARG A 103 -2.81 -12.97 0.45
CA ARG A 103 -3.69 -13.24 -0.70
C ARG A 103 -2.90 -13.76 -1.92
N THR A 104 -1.70 -13.26 -2.19
CA THR A 104 -0.85 -13.75 -3.29
C THR A 104 -0.35 -15.17 -3.05
N MET A 105 -0.09 -15.54 -1.78
CA MET A 105 0.30 -16.89 -1.39
C MET A 105 -0.87 -17.89 -1.46
N ARG A 106 -2.12 -17.41 -1.38
CA ARG A 106 -3.30 -18.24 -1.61
C ARG A 106 -3.38 -18.53 -3.10
N THR A 107 -3.15 -19.78 -3.48
CA THR A 107 -3.24 -20.29 -4.85
C THR A 107 -4.45 -19.68 -5.54
N ARG A 108 -4.23 -18.87 -6.60
CA ARG A 108 -5.30 -18.44 -7.50
C ARG A 108 -5.94 -19.72 -8.02
N ILE A 109 -7.14 -20.05 -7.55
CA ILE A 109 -7.95 -21.09 -8.15
C ILE A 109 -8.16 -20.61 -9.58
N ARG A 110 -7.45 -21.24 -10.53
CA ARG A 110 -7.68 -20.99 -11.95
C ARG A 110 -9.03 -21.62 -12.25
N ASN A 111 -10.09 -20.84 -12.14
CA ASN A 111 -11.38 -21.25 -12.67
C ASN A 111 -11.17 -21.40 -14.18
N HIS A 112 -11.09 -22.64 -14.64
CA HIS A 112 -10.91 -22.94 -16.05
C HIS A 112 -12.19 -22.52 -16.76
N LYS A 113 -12.21 -21.29 -17.28
CA LYS A 113 -13.33 -20.83 -18.08
C LYS A 113 -13.36 -21.69 -19.34
N VAL A 114 -14.49 -22.34 -19.55
CA VAL A 114 -14.72 -23.18 -20.71
C VAL A 114 -15.22 -22.31 -21.88
N ASP A 115 -14.77 -22.62 -23.09
CA ASP A 115 -15.10 -21.85 -24.30
C ASP A 115 -16.51 -22.17 -24.82
N VAL A 116 -16.93 -23.44 -24.73
CA VAL A 116 -18.24 -23.92 -25.24
C VAL A 116 -19.10 -24.50 -24.11
N ASN A 117 -20.40 -24.20 -24.11
CA ASN A 117 -21.38 -24.67 -23.12
C ASN A 117 -21.03 -24.36 -21.64
N PRO A 118 -20.86 -23.07 -21.27
CA PRO A 118 -20.53 -22.70 -19.90
C PRO A 118 -21.61 -23.10 -18.88
N SER A 119 -22.89 -23.03 -19.26
CA SER A 119 -24.03 -23.42 -18.42
C SER A 119 -24.03 -24.91 -18.09
N PHE A 120 -23.76 -25.76 -19.07
CA PHE A 120 -23.66 -27.21 -18.87
C PHE A 120 -22.43 -27.58 -18.02
N HIS A 121 -21.31 -26.90 -18.23
CA HIS A 121 -20.11 -27.10 -17.41
C HIS A 121 -20.36 -26.72 -15.94
N GLU A 122 -21.06 -25.61 -15.68
CA GLU A 122 -21.45 -25.17 -14.34
C GLU A 122 -22.39 -26.18 -13.66
N GLN A 123 -23.38 -26.69 -14.38
CA GLN A 123 -24.27 -27.76 -13.88
C GLN A 123 -23.51 -29.04 -13.51
N LEU A 124 -22.52 -29.43 -14.30
CA LEU A 124 -21.68 -30.59 -14.00
C LEU A 124 -20.77 -30.36 -12.78
N GLN A 125 -20.27 -29.14 -12.59
CA GLN A 125 -19.51 -28.79 -11.38
C GLN A 125 -20.39 -28.82 -10.13
N LEU A 126 -21.57 -28.19 -10.18
CA LEU A 126 -22.54 -28.19 -9.08
C LEU A 126 -22.95 -29.61 -8.69
N THR A 127 -23.29 -30.46 -9.66
CA THR A 127 -23.67 -31.86 -9.39
C THR A 127 -22.50 -32.69 -8.84
N ALA A 128 -21.26 -32.40 -9.22
CA ALA A 128 -20.07 -33.04 -8.67
C ALA A 128 -19.78 -32.62 -7.21
N GLU A 129 -20.06 -31.36 -6.86
CA GLU A 129 -19.93 -30.80 -5.51
C GLU A 129 -21.03 -31.33 -4.58
N GLU A 130 -22.30 -31.28 -5.00
CA GLU A 130 -23.46 -31.76 -4.23
C GLU A 130 -23.37 -33.25 -3.85
N GLY A 131 -22.79 -34.09 -4.70
CA GLY A 131 -22.59 -35.51 -4.37
C GLY A 131 -21.36 -35.78 -3.49
N SER A 132 -20.47 -34.79 -3.32
CA SER A 132 -19.32 -34.88 -2.42
C SER A 132 -19.65 -34.52 -0.97
N GLU A 133 -20.81 -33.89 -0.74
CA GLU A 133 -21.29 -33.57 0.60
C GLU A 133 -21.66 -34.82 1.41
N ALA A 134 -21.28 -34.81 2.69
CA ALA A 134 -21.48 -35.91 3.63
C ALA A 134 -22.96 -36.06 4.03
N GLY A 135 -23.76 -36.65 3.15
CA GLY A 135 -25.20 -36.87 3.35
C GLY A 135 -25.99 -37.25 2.08
N ALA A 136 -25.36 -37.28 0.91
CA ALA A 136 -26.05 -37.51 -0.35
C ALA A 136 -26.64 -38.93 -0.50
N SER A 137 -27.87 -39.00 -1.02
CA SER A 137 -28.54 -40.24 -1.44
C SER A 137 -27.70 -41.01 -2.47
N LYS A 138 -27.80 -42.35 -2.47
CA LYS A 138 -27.06 -43.25 -3.38
C LYS A 138 -27.17 -42.82 -4.85
N LYS A 139 -28.36 -42.38 -5.28
CA LYS A 139 -28.62 -41.89 -6.65
C LYS A 139 -27.87 -40.58 -6.98
N ARG A 140 -27.71 -39.67 -6.00
CA ARG A 140 -26.96 -38.42 -6.18
C ARG A 140 -25.45 -38.66 -6.22
N LYS A 141 -24.93 -39.61 -5.43
CA LYS A 141 -23.52 -40.03 -5.50
C LYS A 141 -23.16 -40.62 -6.86
N GLU A 142 -24.01 -41.50 -7.39
CA GLU A 142 -23.82 -42.07 -8.74
C GLU A 142 -23.86 -41.00 -9.84
N ALA A 143 -24.72 -39.97 -9.71
CA ALA A 143 -24.76 -38.85 -10.63
C ALA A 143 -23.48 -37.98 -10.55
N ALA A 144 -22.98 -37.73 -9.34
CA ALA A 144 -21.74 -36.99 -9.12
C ALA A 144 -20.50 -37.74 -9.65
N ASP A 145 -20.45 -39.07 -9.52
CA ASP A 145 -19.36 -39.87 -10.10
C ASP A 145 -19.36 -39.83 -11.62
N LYS A 146 -20.55 -39.79 -12.24
CA LYS A 146 -20.68 -39.58 -13.69
C LYS A 146 -20.24 -38.16 -14.09
N ALA A 147 -20.66 -37.13 -13.36
CA ALA A 147 -20.27 -35.75 -13.63
C ALA A 147 -18.75 -35.55 -13.52
N LYS A 148 -18.12 -36.11 -12.47
CA LYS A 148 -16.65 -36.10 -12.30
C LYS A 148 -15.93 -36.82 -13.44
N ARG A 149 -16.45 -37.96 -13.90
CA ARG A 149 -15.90 -38.68 -15.06
C ARG A 149 -15.95 -37.82 -16.33
N ILE A 150 -17.06 -37.13 -16.60
CA ILE A 150 -17.20 -36.27 -17.77
C ILE A 150 -16.23 -35.07 -17.71
N LEU A 151 -16.02 -34.50 -16.52
CA LEU A 151 -15.09 -33.38 -16.34
C LEU A 151 -13.61 -33.76 -16.45
N GLN A 152 -13.24 -35.00 -16.11
CA GLN A 152 -11.84 -35.45 -16.07
C GLN A 152 -11.38 -36.25 -17.31
N ASP A 153 -12.31 -36.89 -18.03
CA ASP A 153 -11.99 -37.76 -19.16
C ASP A 153 -11.68 -36.95 -20.42
N GLN A 154 -10.51 -37.21 -21.01
CA GLN A 154 -10.01 -36.54 -22.22
C GLN A 154 -10.96 -36.68 -23.43
N ARG A 155 -11.76 -37.76 -23.48
CA ARG A 155 -12.71 -37.99 -24.58
C ARG A 155 -13.81 -36.93 -24.66
N PHE A 156 -14.15 -36.29 -23.53
CA PHE A 156 -15.19 -35.27 -23.46
C PHE A 156 -14.65 -33.84 -23.53
N GLN A 157 -13.33 -33.67 -23.70
CA GLN A 157 -12.73 -32.33 -23.85
C GLN A 157 -13.29 -31.57 -25.06
N ALA A 158 -13.66 -32.29 -26.13
CA ALA A 158 -14.29 -31.72 -27.31
C ALA A 158 -15.65 -31.05 -27.02
N LEU A 159 -16.42 -31.53 -26.02
CA LEU A 159 -17.72 -30.94 -25.66
C LEU A 159 -17.62 -29.49 -25.15
N PHE A 160 -16.42 -29.11 -24.74
CA PHE A 160 -16.11 -27.87 -24.04
C PHE A 160 -15.18 -26.95 -24.87
N ALA A 161 -14.65 -27.45 -25.99
CA ALA A 161 -13.72 -26.72 -26.87
C ALA A 161 -14.24 -26.58 -28.30
N ASP A 162 -14.98 -27.56 -28.83
CA ASP A 162 -15.44 -27.55 -30.22
C ASP A 162 -16.83 -26.89 -30.32
N PRO A 163 -17.00 -25.87 -31.18
CA PRO A 163 -18.26 -25.14 -31.31
C PRO A 163 -19.39 -25.97 -31.95
N ASP A 164 -19.08 -27.10 -32.57
CA ASP A 164 -20.10 -27.99 -33.14
C ASP A 164 -20.92 -28.73 -32.05
N PHE A 165 -20.49 -28.68 -30.79
CA PHE A 165 -21.22 -29.26 -29.64
C PHE A 165 -22.05 -28.24 -28.86
N THR A 166 -22.31 -27.04 -29.39
CA THR A 166 -23.18 -26.06 -28.72
C THR A 166 -24.55 -26.66 -28.42
N ILE A 167 -24.92 -26.68 -27.13
CA ILE A 167 -26.24 -27.14 -26.70
C ILE A 167 -27.21 -25.99 -26.94
N GLU A 168 -28.10 -26.16 -27.92
CA GLU A 168 -29.25 -25.28 -28.09
C GLU A 168 -30.40 -25.79 -27.23
N ASP A 169 -30.96 -24.92 -26.37
CA ASP A 169 -32.15 -25.23 -25.60
C ASP A 169 -33.30 -25.52 -26.57
N SER A 170 -33.72 -26.79 -26.61
CA SER A 170 -34.62 -27.36 -27.61
C SER A 170 -36.09 -26.97 -27.42
N GLY A 171 -36.38 -25.67 -27.28
CA GLY A 171 -37.72 -25.11 -27.43
C GLY A 171 -38.15 -24.94 -28.90
N GLN A 172 -37.25 -25.14 -29.86
CA GLN A 172 -37.49 -24.68 -31.24
C GLN A 172 -36.77 -25.52 -32.32
N HIS A 173 -36.84 -26.85 -32.28
CA HIS A 173 -36.31 -27.69 -33.37
C HIS A 173 -37.37 -28.61 -33.97
N GLY A 174 -38.30 -27.96 -34.67
CA GLY A 174 -38.97 -28.53 -35.82
C GLY A 174 -38.52 -27.77 -37.06
N LYS A 175 -37.72 -28.43 -37.91
CA LYS A 175 -37.30 -28.09 -39.28
C LYS A 175 -35.96 -27.34 -39.43
N ALA A 176 -35.27 -27.70 -40.54
CA ALA A 176 -34.02 -27.18 -41.09
C ALA A 176 -32.74 -27.72 -40.40
N ASP A 177 -31.72 -28.31 -41.04
CA ASP A 177 -31.39 -28.47 -42.45
C ASP A 177 -30.47 -29.68 -42.66
N ALA A 178 -30.79 -30.44 -43.70
CA ALA A 178 -29.91 -31.43 -44.31
C ALA A 178 -28.88 -30.73 -45.21
N ALA A 179 -27.92 -29.98 -44.66
CA ALA A 179 -26.78 -29.48 -45.44
C ALA A 179 -25.65 -28.89 -44.57
N ARG A 180 -24.74 -29.72 -44.05
CA ARG A 180 -23.39 -29.22 -43.72
C ARG A 180 -22.36 -30.27 -44.09
N MET A 181 -21.78 -30.06 -45.28
CA MET A 181 -20.65 -30.82 -45.79
C MET A 181 -19.52 -30.92 -44.76
N LEU A 182 -19.07 -32.14 -44.51
CA LEU A 182 -17.86 -32.45 -43.73
C LEU A 182 -16.64 -31.71 -44.30
N PRO A 183 -15.87 -30.95 -43.50
CA PRO A 183 -14.61 -30.38 -43.97
C PRO A 183 -13.53 -31.48 -44.03
N LYS A 184 -12.80 -31.53 -45.16
CA LYS A 184 -11.69 -32.46 -45.38
C LYS A 184 -10.54 -32.21 -44.40
N ARG A 185 -10.10 -33.25 -43.67
CA ARG A 185 -8.89 -33.26 -42.82
C ARG A 185 -7.65 -32.90 -43.66
N LYS A 186 -7.01 -31.76 -43.37
CA LYS A 186 -5.65 -31.47 -43.85
C LYS A 186 -4.64 -32.25 -43.00
N LYS A 187 -3.91 -33.19 -43.61
CA LYS A 187 -2.73 -33.84 -43.01
C LYS A 187 -1.63 -32.78 -42.83
N LYS A 188 -1.16 -32.57 -41.60
CA LYS A 188 0.07 -31.81 -41.32
C LYS A 188 1.27 -32.63 -41.79
N GLN A 189 2.04 -32.07 -42.72
CA GLN A 189 3.38 -32.51 -43.07
C GLN A 189 4.34 -32.19 -41.92
N GLN A 190 5.15 -33.19 -41.53
CA GLN A 190 6.30 -33.03 -40.65
C GLN A 190 7.46 -32.43 -41.44
N VAL A 191 8.08 -31.38 -40.89
CA VAL A 191 9.54 -31.15 -40.89
C VAL A 191 9.89 -30.55 -39.54
#